data_AF-A0A0F8XXD4-F1
#
_entry.id   AF-A0A0F8XXD4-F1
#
_cell.length_a   1.000
_cell.length_b   1.000
_cell.length_c   1.000
_cell.angle_alpha   90.00
_cell.angle_beta   90.00
_cell.angle_gamma   90.00
#
_symmetry.space_group_name_H-M   'P 1'
#
loop_
_entity.id
_entity.type
_entity.pdbx_description
1 polymer ?
#
loop_
_entity_poly.entity_id
_entity_poly.type
_entity_poly.pdbx_seq_one_letter_code
_entity_poly.pdbx_strand_id
1 'polypeptide(L)'
;MWADFQCPFCRRFEGQTLPELRQRYVETGKMKFVWRNFENYGPESHDAAVAAYCAGEQGRFWEYHTTLYENQRGINTGVFTKTNLLRFADELGLEAASFTTCIGGLGYDAVISADKRLGRSEGVNGTPTFFINGEMIVGAQPTETFVELIETALLDAANSEG
;
A
#
# COMPACT_ATOMS: atom_id res chain seq x y z
N MET A 1 -5.40 2.65 -3.63
CA MET A 1 -5.30 2.89 -2.17
C MET A 1 -4.10 3.78 -1.90
N TRP A 2 -4.34 4.97 -1.37
CA TRP A 2 -3.32 5.85 -0.79
C TRP A 2 -3.13 5.47 0.68
N ALA A 3 -1.92 5.10 1.07
CA ALA A 3 -1.68 4.44 2.34
C ALA A 3 -0.30 4.68 2.94
N ASP A 4 -0.19 4.32 4.22
CA ASP A 4 1.03 4.38 5.02
C ASP A 4 1.17 3.05 5.78
N PHE A 5 2.36 2.48 5.78
CA PHE A 5 2.66 1.22 6.48
C PHE A 5 2.53 1.32 8.01
N GLN A 6 2.63 2.52 8.58
CA GLN A 6 2.41 2.75 10.01
C GLN A 6 0.94 2.99 10.38
N CYS A 7 0.05 3.21 9.40
CA CYS A 7 -1.35 3.53 9.67
C CYS A 7 -2.13 2.29 10.18
N PRO A 8 -2.74 2.33 11.39
CA PRO A 8 -3.50 1.19 11.91
C PRO A 8 -4.73 0.85 11.07
N PHE A 9 -5.35 1.86 10.43
CA PHE A 9 -6.50 1.64 9.56
C PHE A 9 -6.10 1.06 8.20
N CYS A 10 -4.90 1.38 7.68
CA CYS A 10 -4.38 0.71 6.49
C CYS A 10 -4.18 -0.78 6.79
N ARG A 11 -3.55 -1.10 7.93
CA ARG A 11 -3.44 -2.49 8.42
C ARG A 11 -4.77 -3.22 8.48
N ARG A 12 -5.80 -2.53 9.00
CA ARG A 12 -7.14 -3.10 9.13
C ARG A 12 -7.70 -3.46 7.76
N PHE A 13 -7.62 -2.54 6.79
CA PHE A 13 -8.07 -2.81 5.43
C PHE A 13 -7.30 -4.00 4.82
N GLU A 14 -5.98 -4.00 4.94
CA GLU A 14 -5.09 -5.04 4.42
C GLU A 14 -5.40 -6.43 4.98
N GLY A 15 -5.69 -6.53 6.28
CA GLY A 15 -5.97 -7.79 6.95
C GLY A 15 -7.44 -8.25 6.92
N GLN A 16 -8.40 -7.33 6.73
CA GLN A 16 -9.83 -7.65 6.88
C GLN A 16 -10.64 -7.47 5.60
N THR A 17 -10.31 -6.48 4.77
CA THR A 17 -11.12 -6.12 3.59
C THR A 17 -10.45 -6.58 2.31
N LEU A 18 -9.16 -6.30 2.12
CA LEU A 18 -8.44 -6.67 0.90
C LEU A 18 -8.45 -8.18 0.59
N PRO A 19 -8.37 -9.12 1.55
CA PRO A 19 -8.39 -10.54 1.23
C PRO A 19 -9.67 -10.97 0.51
N GLU A 20 -10.82 -10.48 0.95
CA GLU A 20 -12.12 -10.75 0.34
C GLU A 20 -12.24 -10.09 -1.04
N LEU A 21 -11.87 -8.81 -1.16
CA LEU A 21 -11.90 -8.11 -2.45
C LEU A 21 -10.93 -8.73 -3.47
N ARG A 22 -9.79 -9.25 -3.01
CA ARG A 22 -8.81 -9.92 -3.86
C ARG A 22 -9.39 -11.18 -4.48
N GLN A 23 -9.97 -12.04 -3.65
CA GLN A 23 -10.60 -13.28 -4.11
C GLN A 23 -11.76 -13.02 -5.08
N ARG A 24 -12.62 -12.05 -4.76
CA ARG A 24 -13.81 -11.76 -5.58
C ARG A 24 -13.48 -11.07 -6.90
N TYR A 25 -12.56 -10.10 -6.88
CA TYR A 25 -12.40 -9.15 -7.98
C TYR A 25 -11.00 -9.09 -8.58
N VAL A 26 -9.93 -9.23 -7.79
CA VAL A 26 -8.56 -9.12 -8.33
C VAL A 26 -8.16 -10.40 -9.05
N GLU A 27 -8.35 -11.55 -8.42
CA GLU A 27 -7.99 -12.86 -8.98
C GLU A 27 -8.86 -13.24 -10.19
N THR A 28 -10.08 -12.71 -10.25
CA THR A 28 -11.00 -12.89 -11.38
C THR A 28 -10.75 -11.89 -12.52
N GLY A 29 -9.82 -10.94 -12.35
CA GLY A 29 -9.49 -9.92 -13.34
C GLY A 29 -10.48 -8.76 -13.44
N LYS A 30 -11.51 -8.72 -12.59
CA LYS A 30 -12.53 -7.65 -12.56
C LYS A 30 -12.01 -6.34 -11.97
N MET A 31 -10.99 -6.39 -11.11
CA MET A 31 -10.41 -5.23 -10.45
C MET A 31 -8.88 -5.30 -10.46
N LYS A 32 -8.23 -4.15 -10.64
CA LYS A 32 -6.80 -4.01 -10.34
C LYS A 32 -6.63 -3.26 -9.02
N PHE A 33 -5.95 -3.88 -8.07
CA PHE A 33 -5.56 -3.20 -6.83
C PHE A 33 -4.25 -2.45 -7.04
N VAL A 34 -4.26 -1.15 -6.80
CA VAL A 34 -3.07 -0.29 -6.86
C VAL A 34 -2.84 0.33 -5.50
N TRP A 35 -1.64 0.16 -4.97
CA TRP A 35 -1.18 0.79 -3.74
C TRP A 35 -0.30 2.00 -4.09
N ARG A 36 -0.45 3.10 -3.33
CA ARG A 36 0.32 4.34 -3.50
C ARG A 36 0.71 4.91 -2.14
N ASN A 37 1.89 5.51 -2.08
CA ASN A 37 2.42 6.05 -0.84
C ASN A 37 1.72 7.32 -0.40
N PHE A 38 1.41 7.40 0.88
CA PHE A 38 0.96 8.62 1.53
C PHE A 38 1.44 8.65 2.98
N GLU A 39 2.76 8.78 3.15
CA GLU A 39 3.43 8.81 4.45
C GLU A 39 2.95 9.99 5.33
N ASN A 40 2.41 9.70 6.50
CA ASN A 40 1.82 10.66 7.43
C ASN A 40 2.54 10.72 8.78
N TYR A 41 3.33 9.71 9.13
CA TYR A 41 3.80 9.55 10.52
C TYR A 41 5.30 9.75 10.74
N GLY A 42 6.04 10.19 9.72
CA GLY A 42 7.45 10.59 9.83
C GLY A 42 8.43 9.53 9.31
N PRO A 43 9.68 9.50 9.82
CA PRO A 43 10.77 8.71 9.24
C PRO A 43 10.48 7.22 9.10
N GLU A 44 9.88 6.56 10.10
CA GLU A 44 9.56 5.12 9.99
C GLU A 44 8.56 4.81 8.87
N SER A 45 7.68 5.76 8.49
CA SER A 45 6.76 5.59 7.35
C SER A 45 7.53 5.66 6.04
N HIS A 46 8.48 6.60 5.98
CA HIS A 46 9.35 6.78 4.83
C HIS A 46 10.25 5.56 4.62
N ASP A 47 10.91 5.10 5.68
CA ASP A 47 11.82 3.96 5.63
C ASP A 47 11.06 2.68 5.21
N ALA A 48 9.85 2.46 5.73
CA ALA A 48 9.01 1.34 5.31
C ALA A 48 8.60 1.43 3.83
N ALA A 49 8.26 2.64 3.34
CA ALA A 49 7.94 2.88 1.94
C ALA A 49 9.14 2.60 1.01
N VAL A 50 10.31 3.14 1.33
CA VAL A 50 11.56 2.88 0.60
C VAL A 50 11.86 1.38 0.57
N ALA A 51 11.74 0.69 1.70
CA ALA A 51 12.00 -0.74 1.80
C ALA A 51 11.06 -1.57 0.91
N ALA A 52 9.77 -1.22 0.85
CA ALA A 52 8.82 -1.87 -0.06
C ALA A 52 9.23 -1.71 -1.53
N TYR A 53 9.64 -0.50 -1.93
CA TYR A 53 10.15 -0.26 -3.28
C TYR A 53 11.45 -1.02 -3.58
N CYS A 54 12.38 -1.07 -2.63
CA CYS A 54 13.61 -1.86 -2.76
C CYS A 54 13.33 -3.36 -2.96
N ALA A 55 12.33 -3.91 -2.27
CA ALA A 55 11.87 -5.28 -2.54
C ALA A 55 11.24 -5.39 -3.95
N GLY A 56 10.58 -4.33 -4.41
CA GLY A 56 10.05 -4.20 -5.77
C GLY A 56 11.11 -4.27 -6.86
N GLU A 57 12.33 -3.74 -6.65
CA GLU A 57 13.45 -3.90 -7.59
C GLU A 57 13.81 -5.37 -7.83
N GLN A 58 13.51 -6.24 -6.84
CA GLN A 58 13.73 -7.67 -6.90
C GLN A 58 12.45 -8.46 -7.27
N GLY A 59 11.36 -7.77 -7.66
CA GLY A 59 10.10 -8.39 -8.03
C GLY A 59 9.24 -8.88 -6.85
N ARG A 60 9.54 -8.45 -5.62
CA ARG A 60 8.93 -8.95 -4.38
C ARG A 60 8.21 -7.86 -3.58
N PHE A 61 7.70 -6.83 -4.28
CA PHE A 61 7.00 -5.70 -3.66
C PHE A 61 5.84 -6.17 -2.79
N TRP A 62 4.97 -7.03 -3.32
CA TRP A 62 3.73 -7.43 -2.65
C TRP A 62 3.99 -8.32 -1.43
N GLU A 63 4.98 -9.20 -1.49
CA GLU A 63 5.39 -10.01 -0.35
C GLU A 63 5.96 -9.13 0.76
N TYR A 64 6.85 -8.20 0.43
CA TYR A 64 7.42 -7.28 1.42
C TYR A 64 6.37 -6.33 2.00
N HIS A 65 5.45 -5.83 1.17
CA HIS A 65 4.29 -5.05 1.58
C HIS A 65 3.43 -5.80 2.61
N THR A 66 3.12 -7.07 2.36
CA THR A 66 2.41 -7.92 3.34
C THR A 66 3.21 -8.07 4.62
N THR A 67 4.51 -8.35 4.53
CA THR A 67 5.40 -8.48 5.71
C THR A 67 5.42 -7.22 6.57
N LEU A 68 5.40 -6.02 5.97
CA LEU A 68 5.34 -4.76 6.72
C LEU A 68 4.04 -4.64 7.53
N TYR A 69 2.88 -4.90 6.93
CA TYR A 69 1.59 -4.82 7.63
C TYR A 69 1.39 -5.92 8.68
N GLU A 70 1.92 -7.13 8.44
CA GLU A 70 1.92 -8.23 9.41
C GLU A 70 2.75 -7.90 10.66
N ASN A 71 3.89 -7.22 10.46
CA ASN A 71 4.79 -6.83 11.54
C ASN A 71 4.45 -5.51 12.21
N GLN A 72 3.61 -4.67 11.61
CA GLN A 72 3.24 -3.36 12.16
C GLN A 72 2.76 -3.44 13.62
N ARG A 73 3.39 -2.66 14.50
CA ARG A 73 3.07 -2.58 15.94
C ARG A 73 2.45 -1.26 16.38
N GLY A 74 2.15 -0.38 15.43
CA GLY A 74 1.65 0.97 15.69
C GLY A 74 2.59 2.02 15.09
N ILE A 75 2.32 3.27 15.42
CA ILE A 75 3.06 4.43 14.89
C ILE A 75 4.31 4.68 15.74
N ASN A 76 5.46 4.85 15.08
CA ASN A 76 6.77 5.19 15.64
C ASN A 76 7.16 4.31 16.83
N THR A 77 6.97 3.00 16.65
CA THR A 77 7.25 1.98 17.66
C THR A 77 8.67 1.44 17.59
N GLY A 78 9.47 1.87 16.61
CA GLY A 78 10.78 1.32 16.30
C GLY A 78 10.73 0.03 15.48
N VAL A 79 9.55 -0.38 15.01
CA VAL A 79 9.40 -1.61 14.23
C VAL A 79 9.97 -1.46 12.83
N PHE A 80 9.91 -0.28 12.22
CA PHE A 80 10.43 -0.01 10.88
C PHE A 80 11.78 0.70 10.91
N THR A 81 12.65 0.32 11.85
CA THR A 81 14.06 0.70 11.79
C THR A 81 14.76 -0.02 10.63
N LYS A 82 15.82 0.59 10.09
CA LYS A 82 16.66 -0.02 9.03
C LYS A 82 17.08 -1.46 9.35
N THR A 83 17.46 -1.75 10.60
CA THR A 83 17.83 -3.11 11.02
C THR A 83 16.68 -4.11 10.86
N ASN A 84 15.47 -3.74 11.27
CA ASN A 84 14.30 -4.61 11.12
C ASN A 84 13.88 -4.76 9.65
N LEU A 85 13.97 -3.68 8.86
CA LEU A 85 13.67 -3.72 7.43
C LEU A 85 14.64 -4.64 6.68
N LEU A 86 15.94 -4.60 7.00
CA LEU A 86 16.92 -5.55 6.49
C LEU A 86 16.60 -7.00 6.90
N ARG A 87 16.18 -7.21 8.15
CA ARG A 87 15.77 -8.54 8.62
C ARG A 87 14.55 -9.07 7.86
N PHE A 88 13.53 -8.23 7.61
CA PHE A 88 12.37 -8.63 6.82
C PHE A 88 12.75 -9.02 5.38
N ALA A 89 13.71 -8.31 4.79
CA ALA A 89 14.23 -8.65 3.47
C ALA A 89 14.93 -10.02 3.45
N ASP A 90 15.76 -10.28 4.46
CA ASP A 90 16.45 -11.56 4.65
C ASP A 90 15.46 -12.73 4.82
N GLU A 91 14.42 -12.56 5.64
CA GLU A 91 13.36 -13.55 5.86
C GLU A 91 12.60 -13.92 4.58
N LEU A 92 12.51 -12.99 3.61
CA LEU A 92 11.89 -13.22 2.31
C LEU A 92 12.86 -13.74 1.25
N GLY A 93 14.14 -13.93 1.61
CA GLY A 93 15.20 -14.38 0.72
C GLY A 93 15.59 -13.35 -0.35
N LEU A 94 15.46 -12.05 -0.05
CA LEU A 94 15.93 -10.99 -0.95
C LEU A 94 17.46 -10.94 -0.96
N GLU A 95 18.05 -10.53 -2.09
CA GLU A 95 19.49 -10.36 -2.21
C GLU A 95 19.94 -9.19 -1.34
N ALA A 96 20.73 -9.51 -0.32
CA ALA A 96 21.06 -8.61 0.78
C ALA A 96 21.90 -7.40 0.34
N ALA A 97 22.86 -7.56 -0.58
CA ALA A 97 23.73 -6.47 -1.00
C ALA A 97 22.96 -5.41 -1.79
N SER A 98 22.12 -5.84 -2.73
CA SER A 98 21.24 -4.99 -3.54
C SER A 98 20.22 -4.28 -2.65
N PHE A 99 19.56 -5.01 -1.75
CA PHE A 99 18.59 -4.41 -0.84
C PHE A 99 19.23 -3.40 0.12
N THR A 100 20.39 -3.73 0.71
CA THR A 100 21.14 -2.82 1.60
C THR A 100 21.58 -1.56 0.88
N THR A 101 22.01 -1.69 -0.37
CA THR A 101 22.40 -0.55 -1.22
C THR A 101 21.19 0.33 -1.51
N CYS A 102 20.07 -0.26 -1.92
CA CYS A 102 18.84 0.45 -2.23
C CYS A 102 18.31 1.24 -1.02
N ILE A 103 18.11 0.58 0.12
CA ILE A 103 17.57 1.21 1.33
C ILE A 103 18.55 2.19 2.00
N GLY A 104 19.83 2.16 1.61
CA GLY A 104 20.82 3.14 2.03
C GLY A 104 20.95 4.35 1.09
N GLY A 105 20.34 4.30 -0.09
CA GLY A 105 20.38 5.36 -1.09
C GLY A 105 19.15 6.28 -1.06
N LEU A 106 19.18 7.33 -1.87
CA LEU A 106 18.09 8.31 -2.05
C LEU A 106 17.14 7.93 -3.19
N GLY A 107 17.13 6.66 -3.63
CA GLY A 107 16.53 6.25 -4.91
C GLY A 107 15.02 6.47 -5.00
N TYR A 108 14.31 6.37 -3.87
CA TYR A 108 12.85 6.39 -3.83
C TYR A 108 12.23 7.65 -3.22
N ASP A 109 13.03 8.56 -2.67
CA ASP A 109 12.55 9.79 -2.04
C ASP A 109 11.69 10.63 -3.01
N ALA A 110 12.16 10.75 -4.25
CA ALA A 110 11.47 11.50 -5.30
C ALA A 110 10.13 10.87 -5.67
N VAL A 111 10.07 9.54 -5.75
CA VAL A 111 8.86 8.77 -6.08
C VAL A 111 7.85 8.88 -4.95
N ILE A 112 8.26 8.62 -3.70
CA ILE A 112 7.42 8.72 -2.51
C ILE A 112 6.87 10.15 -2.34
N SER A 113 7.73 11.15 -2.52
CA SER A 113 7.33 12.56 -2.47
C SER A 113 6.36 12.92 -3.60
N ALA A 114 6.55 12.38 -4.80
CA ALA A 114 5.66 12.62 -5.94
C ALA A 114 4.29 12.00 -5.72
N ASP A 115 4.22 10.76 -5.23
CA ASP A 115 2.99 10.10 -4.81
C ASP A 115 2.26 10.97 -3.78
N LYS A 116 2.91 11.36 -2.69
CA LYS A 116 2.27 12.19 -1.65
C LYS A 116 1.74 13.53 -2.18
N ARG A 117 2.45 14.18 -3.10
CA ARG A 117 1.98 15.41 -3.76
C ARG A 117 0.76 15.15 -4.64
N LEU A 118 0.78 14.08 -5.43
CA LEU A 118 -0.34 13.68 -6.27
C LEU A 118 -1.58 13.40 -5.42
N GLY A 119 -1.46 12.59 -4.37
CA GLY A 119 -2.57 12.31 -3.46
C GLY A 119 -3.15 13.60 -2.87
N ARG A 120 -2.31 14.55 -2.42
CA ARG A 120 -2.79 15.86 -1.94
C ARG A 120 -3.55 16.63 -3.02
N SER A 121 -3.06 16.63 -4.26
CA SER A 121 -3.74 17.30 -5.37
C SER A 121 -5.08 16.66 -5.75
N GLU A 122 -5.24 15.37 -5.46
CA GLU A 122 -6.49 14.61 -5.63
C GLU A 122 -7.42 14.71 -4.39
N GLY A 123 -7.05 15.51 -3.37
CA GLY A 123 -7.87 15.73 -2.18
C GLY A 123 -7.65 14.72 -1.04
N VAL A 124 -6.64 13.85 -1.14
CA VAL A 124 -6.27 12.92 -0.07
C VAL A 124 -5.72 13.70 1.13
N ASN A 125 -6.42 13.59 2.26
CA ASN A 125 -6.05 14.25 3.52
C ASN A 125 -5.76 13.25 4.66
N GLY A 126 -5.83 11.95 4.40
CA GLY A 126 -5.62 10.91 5.40
C GLY A 126 -5.53 9.51 4.79
N THR A 127 -5.17 8.53 5.60
CA THR A 127 -4.95 7.14 5.17
C THR A 127 -5.80 6.14 5.98
N PRO A 128 -6.30 5.06 5.35
CA PRO A 128 -6.28 4.84 3.90
C PRO A 128 -7.32 5.73 3.19
N THR A 129 -7.02 6.14 1.97
CA THR A 129 -8.00 6.74 1.05
C THR A 129 -8.00 5.96 -0.26
N PHE A 130 -9.18 5.75 -0.84
CA PHE A 130 -9.37 4.96 -2.05
C PHE A 130 -10.04 5.79 -3.13
N PHE A 131 -9.80 5.38 -4.37
CA PHE A 131 -10.55 5.82 -5.53
C PHE A 131 -11.02 4.58 -6.27
N ILE A 132 -12.32 4.43 -6.46
CA ILE A 132 -12.93 3.37 -7.27
C ILE A 132 -13.59 4.08 -8.45
N ASN A 133 -12.99 3.96 -9.65
CA ASN A 133 -13.40 4.67 -10.86
C ASN A 133 -13.63 6.20 -10.66
N GLY A 134 -12.83 6.82 -9.79
CA GLY A 134 -12.91 8.26 -9.49
C GLY A 134 -13.75 8.61 -8.26
N GLU A 135 -14.54 7.67 -7.72
CA GLU A 135 -15.26 7.88 -6.47
C GLU A 135 -14.33 7.71 -5.27
N MET A 136 -14.23 8.75 -4.45
CA MET A 136 -13.34 8.78 -3.29
C MET A 136 -14.00 8.12 -2.07
N ILE A 137 -13.28 7.18 -1.43
CA ILE A 137 -13.66 6.57 -0.16
C ILE A 137 -12.58 6.88 0.87
N VAL A 138 -12.98 7.44 2.01
CA VAL A 138 -12.05 7.81 3.08
C VAL A 138 -12.14 6.80 4.23
N GLY A 139 -10.99 6.29 4.65
CA GLY A 139 -10.86 5.36 5.77
C GLY A 139 -11.13 3.91 5.41
N ALA A 140 -10.80 3.02 6.34
CA ALA A 140 -11.10 1.58 6.23
C ALA A 140 -12.58 1.33 6.55
N GLN A 141 -13.46 1.64 5.60
CA GLN A 141 -14.90 1.40 5.68
C GLN A 141 -15.23 -0.10 5.75
N PRO A 142 -16.46 -0.49 6.12
CA PRO A 142 -16.89 -1.89 6.07
C PRO A 142 -16.67 -2.50 4.68
N THR A 143 -16.33 -3.79 4.63
CA THR A 143 -16.10 -4.48 3.34
C THR A 143 -17.28 -4.36 2.38
N GLU A 144 -18.51 -4.38 2.89
CA GLU A 144 -19.71 -4.26 2.07
C GLU A 144 -19.77 -2.92 1.31
N THR A 145 -19.31 -1.82 1.91
CA THR A 145 -19.24 -0.52 1.22
C THR A 145 -18.33 -0.58 0.01
N PHE A 146 -17.21 -1.31 0.09
CA PHE A 146 -16.34 -1.52 -1.06
C PHE A 146 -16.98 -2.42 -2.11
N VAL A 147 -17.65 -3.50 -1.68
CA VAL A 147 -18.36 -4.43 -2.57
C VAL A 147 -19.42 -3.70 -3.38
N GLU A 148 -20.30 -2.93 -2.73
CA GLU A 148 -21.36 -2.17 -3.38
C GLU A 148 -20.79 -1.24 -4.47
N LEU A 149 -19.76 -0.46 -4.15
CA LEU A 149 -19.14 0.48 -5.08
C LEU A 149 -18.42 -0.21 -6.25
N ILE A 150 -17.78 -1.36 -6.00
CA ILE A 150 -17.14 -2.15 -7.05
C ILE A 150 -18.19 -2.73 -7.99
N GLU A 151 -19.27 -3.30 -7.47
CA GLU A 151 -20.33 -3.88 -8.29
C GLU A 151 -21.04 -2.80 -9.13
N THR A 152 -21.32 -1.62 -8.56
CA THR A 152 -21.82 -0.47 -9.33
C THR A 152 -20.85 -0.08 -10.44
N ALA A 153 -19.55 0.05 -10.14
CA ALA A 153 -18.54 0.41 -11.12
C ALA A 153 -18.41 -0.63 -12.26
N LEU A 154 -18.59 -1.92 -11.96
CA LEU A 154 -18.59 -3.00 -12.96
C LEU A 154 -19.82 -2.95 -13.87
N LEU A 155 -21.00 -2.64 -13.32
CA LEU A 155 -22.22 -2.47 -14.09
C LEU A 155 -22.11 -1.27 -15.03
N ASP A 156 -21.59 -0.14 -14.56
CA ASP A 156 -21.40 1.06 -15.39
C ASP A 156 -20.39 0.83 -16.52
N ALA A 157 -19.30 0.10 -16.25
CA ALA A 157 -18.35 -0.31 -17.28
C ALA A 157 -19.02 -1.19 -18.35
N ALA A 158 -19.81 -2.17 -17.94
CA ALA A 158 -20.52 -3.04 -18.89
C ALA A 158 -21.55 -2.28 -19.75
N ASN A 159 -22.19 -1.24 -19.19
CA ASN A 159 -23.18 -0.43 -19.89
C ASN A 159 -22.57 0.64 -20.82
N SER A 160 -21.29 1.01 -20.62
CA SER A 160 -20.60 2.01 -21.45
C SER A 160 -19.84 1.40 -22.64
N GLU A 161 -19.68 0.07 -22.65
CA GLU A 161 -19.11 -0.68 -23.78
C GLU A 161 -20.17 -1.19 -24.78
N GLY A 162 -21.47 -0.97 -24.50
CA GLY A 162 -22.60 -1.32 -25.37
C GLY A 162 -23.15 -0.14 -26.15
#